data_AF-A0A925RJU6-F1
#
_entry.id   AF-A0A925RJU6-F1
#
_cell.length_a   1.000
_cell.length_b   1.000
_cell.length_c   1.000
_cell.angle_alpha   90.00
_cell.angle_beta   90.00
_cell.angle_gamma   90.00
#
_symmetry.space_group_name_H-M   'P 1'
#
loop_
_entity.id
_entity.type
_entity.pdbx_description
1 polymer ?
#
loop_
_entity_poly.entity_id
_entity_poly.type
_entity_poly.pdbx_seq_one_letter_code
_entity_poly.pdbx_strand_id
1 'polypeptide(L)'
;MRGSRTERATLRLTKPLRDRIAAGHPWVYDRALAPIPAEVAAGDVVTIADGEGEIALAFADPSSPIRARILAPPGTRLDAAWT
;
A
#
# COMPACT_ATOMS: atom_id res chain seq x y z
N MET A 1 -12.29 16.60 -19.72
CA MET A 1 -12.43 15.27 -19.08
C MET A 1 -11.24 15.06 -18.16
N ARG A 2 -11.42 15.15 -16.84
CA ARG A 2 -10.35 14.95 -15.85
C ARG A 2 -10.39 13.48 -15.45
N GLY A 3 -9.38 12.69 -15.80
CA GLY A 3 -9.28 11.32 -15.31
C GLY A 3 -9.23 11.35 -13.79
N SER A 4 -10.21 10.75 -13.12
CA SER A 4 -10.21 10.68 -11.66
C SER A 4 -9.02 9.84 -11.22
N ARG A 5 -8.08 10.48 -10.52
CA ARG A 5 -7.10 9.78 -9.69
C ARG A 5 -7.93 9.10 -8.60
N THR A 6 -8.32 7.83 -8.80
CA THR A 6 -9.11 7.07 -7.82
C THR A 6 -8.47 7.28 -6.46
N GLU A 7 -9.20 7.91 -5.56
CA GLU A 7 -8.69 8.26 -4.24
C GLU A 7 -8.51 6.94 -3.48
N ARG A 8 -7.26 6.49 -3.38
CA ARG A 8 -6.91 5.22 -2.75
C ARG A 8 -6.72 5.44 -1.26
N ALA A 9 -7.19 4.49 -0.46
CA ALA A 9 -6.91 4.49 0.98
C ALA A 9 -5.39 4.43 1.22
N THR A 10 -4.94 5.10 2.27
CA THR A 10 -3.53 5.11 2.68
C THR A 10 -3.37 4.32 3.98
N LEU A 11 -2.53 3.29 3.97
CA LEU A 11 -2.14 2.54 5.16
C LEU A 11 -0.80 3.09 5.67
N ARG A 12 -0.81 3.53 6.94
CA ARG A 12 0.36 4.16 7.56
C ARG A 12 1.23 3.15 8.30
N LEU A 13 2.53 3.18 8.02
CA LEU A 13 3.52 2.41 8.76
C LEU A 13 3.70 2.99 10.16
N THR A 14 3.85 2.11 11.14
CA THR A 14 4.23 2.43 12.53
C THR A 14 5.69 2.08 12.83
N LYS A 15 6.41 1.55 11.84
CA LYS A 15 7.81 1.10 11.94
C LYS A 15 8.64 1.67 10.79
N PRO A 16 9.96 1.87 10.98
CA PRO A 16 10.85 2.36 9.93
C PRO A 16 11.14 1.24 8.91
N LEU A 17 10.20 1.03 7.98
CA LEU A 17 10.31 0.02 6.92
C LEU A 17 10.53 0.62 5.53
N ARG A 18 10.59 1.94 5.40
CA ARG A 18 10.82 2.67 4.14
C ARG A 18 11.95 2.05 3.32
N ASP A 19 13.15 2.00 3.88
CA ASP A 19 14.33 1.51 3.17
C ASP A 19 14.21 0.03 2.79
N ARG A 20 13.56 -0.78 3.64
CA ARG A 20 13.35 -2.21 3.35
C ARG A 20 12.35 -2.41 2.20
N ILE A 21 11.27 -1.62 2.17
CA ILE A 21 10.28 -1.66 1.11
C ILE A 21 10.89 -1.13 -0.20
N ALA A 22 11.64 -0.03 -0.14
CA ALA A 22 12.38 0.51 -1.28
C ALA A 22 13.44 -0.47 -1.82
N ALA A 23 14.05 -1.27 -0.95
CA ALA A 23 14.95 -2.38 -1.32
C ALA A 23 14.23 -3.64 -1.84
N GLY A 24 12.90 -3.61 -1.99
CA GLY A 24 12.13 -4.69 -2.60
C GLY A 24 11.52 -5.69 -1.62
N HIS A 25 11.49 -5.42 -0.31
CA HIS A 25 10.77 -6.29 0.63
C HIS A 25 9.25 -6.26 0.32
N PRO A 26 8.64 -7.41 -0.03
CA PRO A 26 7.30 -7.40 -0.62
C PRO A 26 6.16 -7.40 0.40
N TRP A 27 6.44 -7.59 1.69
CA TRP A 27 5.41 -7.88 2.70
C TRP A 27 5.34 -6.81 3.79
N VAL A 28 4.12 -6.37 4.10
CA VAL A 28 3.84 -5.52 5.26
C VAL A 28 2.94 -6.30 6.21
N TYR A 29 3.45 -6.55 7.40
CA TYR A 29 2.74 -7.32 8.43
C TYR A 29 1.81 -6.43 9.26
N ASP A 30 0.79 -7.03 9.85
CA ASP A 30 -0.19 -6.39 10.75
C ASP A 30 0.42 -5.43 11.77
N ARG A 31 1.45 -5.87 12.49
CA ARG A 31 2.15 -5.15 13.53
C ARG A 31 3.01 -3.99 13.02
N ALA A 32 3.08 -3.78 11.70
CA ALA A 32 3.82 -2.69 11.09
C ALA A 32 2.91 -1.56 10.59
N LEU A 33 1.59 -1.72 10.73
CA LEU A 33 0.60 -0.73 10.29
C LEU A 33 -0.16 -0.15 11.48
N ALA A 34 -0.64 1.08 11.28
CA ALA A 34 -1.72 1.64 12.07
C ALA A 34 -3.02 0.88 11.77
N PRO A 35 -4.09 1.07 12.58
CA PRO A 35 -5.40 0.49 12.28
C PRO A 35 -5.84 0.79 10.84
N ILE A 36 -6.27 -0.25 10.14
CA ILE A 36 -6.73 -0.16 8.75
C ILE A 36 -8.17 0.37 8.74
N PRO A 37 -8.53 1.33 7.85
CA PRO A 37 -9.90 1.81 7.72
C PRO A 37 -10.87 0.66 7.41
N ALA A 38 -12.07 0.71 7.96
CA ALA A 38 -13.04 -0.39 7.89
C ALA A 38 -13.55 -0.66 6.46
N GLU A 39 -13.47 0.35 5.60
CA GLU A 39 -13.86 0.32 4.19
C GLU A 39 -12.84 -0.36 3.28
N VAL A 40 -11.61 -0.62 3.75
CA VAL A 40 -10.60 -1.31 2.95
C VAL A 40 -10.95 -2.80 2.89
N ALA A 41 -11.17 -3.32 1.70
CA ALA A 41 -11.42 -4.73 1.44
C ALA A 41 -10.14 -5.48 1.04
N ALA A 42 -10.18 -6.81 1.17
CA ALA A 42 -9.12 -7.65 0.64
C ALA A 42 -9.07 -7.53 -0.90
N GLY A 43 -7.89 -7.31 -1.45
CA GLY A 43 -7.66 -7.07 -2.87
C GLY A 43 -7.71 -5.59 -3.28
N ASP A 44 -8.08 -4.67 -2.38
CA ASP A 44 -8.01 -3.24 -2.68
C ASP A 44 -6.57 -2.78 -2.91
N VAL A 45 -6.40 -1.88 -3.88
CA VAL A 45 -5.13 -1.19 -4.08
C VAL A 45 -5.07 0.00 -3.14
N VAL A 46 -4.08 -0.03 -2.25
CA VAL A 46 -3.82 1.01 -1.25
C VAL A 46 -2.46 1.64 -1.45
N THR A 47 -2.27 2.84 -0.90
CA THR A 47 -0.96 3.47 -0.76
C THR A 47 -0.35 3.11 0.59
N ILE A 48 0.91 2.68 0.61
CA ILE A 48 1.71 2.55 1.84
C ILE A 48 2.48 3.84 2.04
N ALA A 49 2.40 4.41 3.24
CA ALA A 49 3.07 5.66 3.59
C ALA A 49 3.62 5.63 5.02
N ASP A 50 4.59 6.50 5.30
CA ASP A 50 5.07 6.81 6.65
C ASP A 50 4.97 8.32 6.93
N GLY A 51 5.74 8.82 7.90
CA GLY A 51 5.80 10.25 8.23
C GLY A 51 6.49 11.11 7.17
N GLU A 52 7.27 10.52 6.28
CA GLU A 52 7.99 11.21 5.21
C GLU A 52 7.21 11.24 3.89
N GLY A 53 6.23 10.34 3.71
CA GLY A 53 5.34 10.35 2.55
C GLY A 53 4.99 8.96 2.02
N GLU A 54 4.52 8.92 0.77
CA GLU A 54 4.18 7.68 0.06
C GLU A 54 5.45 6.88 -0.27
N ILE A 55 5.36 5.56 -0.11
CA ILE A 55 6.49 4.63 -0.29
C ILE A 55 6.19 3.65 -1.41
N ALA A 56 4.96 3.13 -1.48
CA ALA A 56 4.58 2.12 -2.48
C ALA A 56 3.06 2.03 -2.65
N LEU A 57 2.64 1.38 -3.73
CA LEU A 57 1.31 0.83 -3.92
C LEU A 57 1.30 -0.65 -3.48
N ALA A 58 0.20 -1.12 -2.92
CA ALA A 58 0.07 -2.49 -2.42
C ALA A 58 -1.35 -3.03 -2.57
N PHE A 59 -1.49 -4.37 -2.61
CA PHE A 59 -2.77 -5.01 -2.33
C PHE A 59 -2.97 -5.16 -0.83
N ALA A 60 -4.12 -4.75 -0.32
CA ALA A 60 -4.50 -4.94 1.07
C ALA A 60 -5.13 -6.32 1.28
N ASP A 61 -4.92 -6.88 2.47
CA ASP A 61 -5.68 -8.00 3.01
C ASP A 61 -5.87 -7.79 4.53
N PRO A 62 -6.96 -7.13 4.95
CA PRO A 62 -7.25 -6.87 6.36
C PRO A 62 -7.45 -8.12 7.22
N SER A 63 -7.51 -9.32 6.63
CA SER A 63 -7.72 -10.59 7.33
C SER A 63 -6.43 -11.41 7.50
N SER A 64 -5.44 -11.22 6.62
CA SER A 64 -4.15 -11.92 6.65
C SER A 64 -3.09 -11.26 7.55
N PRO A 65 -2.21 -12.04 8.22
CA PRO A 65 -1.03 -11.49 8.91
C PRO A 65 -0.13 -10.63 8.00
N ILE A 66 -0.12 -10.92 6.70
CA ILE A 66 0.47 -10.05 5.67
C ILE A 66 -0.64 -9.11 5.20
N ARG A 67 -0.76 -7.97 5.90
CA ARG A 67 -1.83 -6.98 5.65
C ARG A 67 -1.69 -6.26 4.33
N ALA A 68 -0.47 -6.14 3.80
CA ALA A 68 -0.28 -5.59 2.48
C ALA A 68 0.87 -6.27 1.72
N ARG A 69 0.66 -6.50 0.42
CA ARG A 69 1.69 -6.98 -0.50
C ARG A 69 2.06 -5.88 -1.48
N ILE A 70 3.32 -5.46 -1.46
CA ILE A 70 3.85 -4.39 -2.31
C ILE A 70 3.74 -4.78 -3.79
N LEU A 71 3.30 -3.82 -4.61
CA LEU A 71 3.11 -3.97 -6.05
C LEU A 71 4.11 -3.13 -6.83
N ALA A 72 4.15 -1.83 -6.56
CA ALA A 72 4.88 -0.88 -7.38
C ALA A 72 5.22 0.41 -6.61
N PRO A 73 6.13 1.25 -7.14
CA PRO A 73 6.36 2.59 -6.60
C PRO A 73 5.10 3.47 -6.63
N PRO A 74 5.04 4.53 -5.81
CA PRO A 74 3.96 5.50 -5.82
C PRO A 74 3.76 6.12 -7.20
N GLY A 75 2.52 6.47 -7.53
CA GLY A 75 2.18 7.04 -8.84
C GLY A 75 2.14 6.05 -10.01
N THR A 76 2.54 4.79 -9.81
CA THR A 76 2.43 3.76 -10.86
C THR A 76 0.97 3.58 -11.27
N ARG A 77 0.73 3.55 -12.58
CA ARG A 77 -0.57 3.23 -13.15
C ARG A 77 -0.74 1.71 -13.17
N LEU A 78 -1.63 1.21 -12.32
CA LEU A 78 -1.99 -0.20 -12.25
C LEU A 78 -3.23 -0.42 -13.11
N ASP A 79 -3.03 -0.91 -14.32
CA ASP A 79 -4.07 -1.34 -15.25
C ASP A 79 -3.64 -2.61 -15.98
N ALA A 80 -4.42 -3.06 -16.96
CA ALA A 80 -4.16 -4.29 -17.69
C ALA A 80 -2.83 -4.28 -18.49
N ALA A 81 -2.19 -3.13 -18.68
CA ALA A 81 -0.89 -3.01 -19.34
C ALA A 81 0.30 -3.10 -18.36
N TRP A 82 0.04 -3.20 -17.06
CA TRP A 82 1.09 -3.41 -16.06
C TRP A 82 1.59 -4.86 -16.11
N THR A 83 2.85 -5.07 -16.51
CA THR A 83 3.52 -6.38 -16.66
C THR A 83 4.78 -6.47 -15.81
#